data_AF-A0A967BJ79-F1
#
_entry.id   AF-A0A967BJ79-F1
#
_cell.length_a   1.000
_cell.length_b   1.000
_cell.length_c   1.000
_cell.angle_alpha   90.00
_cell.angle_beta   90.00
_cell.angle_gamma   90.00
#
_symmetry.space_group_name_H-M   'P 1'
#
loop_
_entity.id
_entity.type
_entity.pdbx_description
1 polymer ?
#
loop_
_entity_poly.entity_id
_entity_poly.type
_entity_poly.pdbx_seq_one_letter_code
_entity_poly.pdbx_strand_id
1 'polypeptide(L)'
;MEGTVELVQNKPRKVIKQVPVGAESIFEHISARVIGDVNALSDESLELLKNKSLPFPRDLDLIIDGAETLKNSIRGGIGDLRRLVK
;
A
#
# COMPACT_ATOMS: atom_id res chain seq x y z
N MET A 1 -8.29 0.88 -3.30
CA MET A 1 -9.56 0.20 -2.92
C MET A 1 -10.03 0.81 -1.61
N GLU A 2 -11.31 1.15 -1.50
CA GLU A 2 -11.88 1.78 -0.30
C GLU A 2 -13.10 0.99 0.17
N GLY A 3 -13.32 0.97 1.47
CA GLY A 3 -14.45 0.29 2.09
C GLY A 3 -14.69 0.76 3.52
N THR A 4 -15.73 0.23 4.15
CA THR A 4 -16.09 0.58 5.54
C THR A 4 -16.35 -0.69 6.33
N VAL A 5 -15.76 -0.77 7.53
CA VAL A 5 -16.05 -1.84 8.50
C VAL A 5 -17.04 -1.31 9.53
N GLU A 6 -18.13 -2.04 9.74
CA GLU A 6 -19.19 -1.69 10.69
C GLU A 6 -19.21 -2.65 11.87
N LEU A 7 -19.28 -2.10 13.09
CA LEU A 7 -19.60 -2.87 14.30
C LEU A 7 -21.11 -2.84 14.52
N VAL A 8 -21.74 -4.01 14.52
CA VAL A 8 -23.20 -4.15 14.65
C VAL A 8 -23.55 -4.92 15.92
N GLN A 9 -24.36 -4.32 16.80
CA GLN A 9 -25.05 -5.03 17.88
C GLN A 9 -26.15 -5.88 17.24
N ASN A 10 -26.24 -7.18 17.54
CA ASN A 10 -27.23 -8.05 16.88
C ASN A 10 -28.66 -7.94 17.45
N LYS A 11 -28.83 -7.49 18.69
CA LYS A 11 -30.14 -7.40 19.37
C LYS A 11 -30.19 -6.20 20.34
N PRO A 12 -30.93 -5.12 20.02
CA PRO A 12 -31.49 -4.79 18.70
C PRO A 12 -30.38 -4.58 17.64
N ARG A 13 -30.71 -4.75 16.35
CA ARG A 13 -29.75 -4.52 15.26
C ARG A 13 -29.39 -3.03 15.19
N LYS A 14 -28.21 -2.66 15.71
CA LYS A 14 -27.75 -1.27 15.74
C LYS A 14 -26.29 -1.19 15.34
N VAL A 15 -25.98 -0.32 14.37
CA VAL A 15 -24.60 0.04 14.07
C VAL A 15 -24.06 0.86 15.24
N ILE A 16 -23.07 0.30 15.93
CA ILE A 16 -22.41 0.93 17.07
C ILE A 16 -21.37 1.93 16.58
N LYS A 17 -20.62 1.56 15.53
CA LYS A 17 -19.52 2.36 14.98
C LYS A 17 -19.17 1.92 13.56
N GLN A 18 -18.65 2.85 12.76
CA GLN A 18 -18.08 2.62 11.44
C GLN A 18 -16.63 3.10 11.41
N VAL A 19 -15.76 2.37 10.72
CA VAL A 19 -14.36 2.73 10.49
C VAL A 19 -14.07 2.61 8.99
N PRO A 20 -13.62 3.69 8.31
CA PRO A 20 -13.19 3.59 6.92
C PRO A 20 -11.90 2.77 6.83
N VAL A 21 -11.80 1.90 5.81
CA VAL A 21 -10.62 1.10 5.51
C VAL A 21 -10.24 1.29 4.04
N GLY A 22 -8.95 1.49 3.80
CA GLY A 22 -8.40 1.69 2.45
C GLY A 22 -7.17 0.83 2.24
N ALA A 23 -6.91 0.53 0.97
CA ALA A 23 -5.67 -0.07 0.51
C ALA A 23 -5.24 0.62 -0.79
N GLU A 24 -4.01 1.09 -0.82
CA GLU A 24 -3.36 1.68 -1.98
C GLU A 24 -2.09 0.89 -2.28
N SER A 25 -1.85 0.58 -3.55
CA SER A 25 -0.62 -0.04 -4.02
C SER A 25 0.09 0.99 -4.90
N ILE A 26 1.20 1.52 -4.41
CA ILE A 26 2.02 2.53 -5.11
C ILE A 26 3.31 1.83 -5.52
N PHE A 27 3.57 1.76 -6.83
CA PHE A 27 4.85 1.29 -7.36
C PHE A 27 5.66 2.49 -7.86
N GLU A 28 6.70 2.85 -7.12
CA GLU A 28 7.68 3.86 -7.53
C GLU A 28 9.04 3.19 -7.78
N HIS A 29 9.49 3.17 -9.04
CA HIS A 29 10.83 2.71 -9.40
C HIS A 29 11.46 3.61 -10.46
N ILE A 30 12.54 4.30 -10.10
CA ILE A 30 13.28 5.19 -11.00
C ILE A 30 14.65 4.56 -11.27
N SER A 31 14.91 4.23 -12.53
CA SER A 31 16.22 3.75 -12.99
C SER A 31 16.72 4.61 -14.14
N ALA A 32 17.99 5.01 -14.08
CA ALA A 32 18.66 5.71 -15.17
C ALA A 32 19.53 4.75 -15.99
N ARG A 33 19.77 5.09 -17.26
CA ARG A 33 20.77 4.43 -18.11
C ARG A 33 21.63 5.51 -18.78
N VAL A 34 22.95 5.37 -18.70
CA VAL A 34 23.88 6.27 -19.39
C VAL A 34 23.92 5.95 -20.87
N ILE A 35 23.90 6.99 -21.71
CA ILE A 35 24.25 6.91 -23.12
C ILE A 35 25.36 7.94 -23.35
N GLY A 36 26.61 7.48 -23.48
CA GLY A 36 27.79 8.35 -23.63
C GLY A 36 28.86 8.17 -22.54
N ASP A 37 29.59 9.24 -22.22
CA ASP A 37 30.69 9.22 -21.24
C ASP A 37 30.18 9.32 -19.80
N VAL A 38 30.47 8.29 -19.01
CA VAL A 38 30.07 8.17 -17.61
C VAL A 38 30.77 9.21 -16.72
N ASN A 39 31.94 9.71 -17.13
CA ASN A 39 32.71 10.69 -16.36
C ASN A 39 32.12 12.12 -16.44
N ALA A 40 31.16 12.35 -17.33
CA ALA A 40 30.47 13.64 -17.48
C ALA A 40 29.17 13.72 -16.64
N LEU A 41 28.86 12.67 -15.88
CA LEU A 41 27.66 12.61 -15.06
C LEU A 41 27.84 13.41 -13.77
N SER A 42 26.76 14.05 -13.31
CA SER A 42 26.68 14.58 -11.96
C SER A 42 26.63 13.46 -10.93
N ASP A 43 27.03 13.76 -9.69
CA ASP A 43 26.98 12.80 -8.58
C ASP A 43 25.56 12.26 -8.34
N GLU A 44 24.52 13.09 -8.52
CA GLU A 44 23.12 12.67 -8.47
C GLU A 44 22.76 11.66 -9.58
N SER A 45 23.30 11.85 -10.78
CA SER A 45 23.06 10.93 -11.89
C SER A 45 23.77 9.60 -11.69
N LEU A 46 24.94 9.60 -11.02
CA LEU A 46 25.67 8.39 -10.64
C LEU A 46 24.90 7.57 -9.59
N GLU A 47 24.22 8.20 -8.63
CA GLU A 47 23.36 7.50 -7.67
C GLU A 47 22.18 6.78 -8.35
N LEU A 48 21.55 7.41 -9.34
CA LEU A 48 20.44 6.81 -10.10
C LEU A 48 20.83 5.59 -10.93
N LEU A 49 22.13 5.41 -11.21
CA LEU A 49 22.67 4.23 -11.90
C LEU A 49 22.92 3.04 -10.98
N LYS A 50 22.97 3.25 -9.66
CA LYS A 50 23.08 2.16 -8.68
C LYS A 50 21.78 1.37 -8.58
N ASN A 51 20.66 2.01 -8.89
CA ASN A 51 19.35 1.36 -8.96
C ASN A 51 19.22 0.58 -10.26
N LYS A 52 19.23 -0.76 -10.16
CA LYS A 52 18.93 -1.64 -11.29
C LYS A 52 17.50 -1.38 -11.75
N SER A 53 17.27 -1.37 -13.07
CA SER A 53 15.92 -1.32 -13.62
C SER A 53 15.14 -2.54 -13.14
N LEU A 54 14.07 -2.30 -12.38
CA LEU A 54 13.12 -3.33 -12.00
C LEU A 54 11.97 -3.27 -13.01
N PRO A 55 11.53 -4.44 -13.54
CA PRO A 55 10.34 -4.46 -14.35
C PRO A 55 9.15 -4.02 -13.51
N PHE A 56 8.15 -3.44 -14.17
CA PHE A 56 6.86 -3.21 -13.52
C PHE A 56 6.33 -4.54 -12.95
N PRO A 57 5.73 -4.56 -11.76
CA PRO A 57 5.23 -5.79 -11.15
C PRO A 57 4.18 -6.44 -12.04
N ARG A 58 4.03 -7.77 -11.95
CA ARG A 58 2.99 -8.47 -12.72
C ARG A 58 1.63 -8.15 -12.12
N ASP A 59 0.58 -8.19 -12.93
CA ASP A 59 -0.80 -7.92 -12.49
C ASP A 59 -1.20 -8.73 -11.25
N LEU A 60 -0.83 -10.01 -11.22
CA LEU A 60 -1.12 -10.89 -10.08
C LEU A 60 -0.42 -10.43 -8.80
N ASP A 61 0.82 -9.96 -8.90
CA ASP A 61 1.59 -9.49 -7.74
C ASP A 61 0.93 -8.22 -7.16
N LEU A 62 0.53 -7.28 -8.03
CA LEU A 62 -0.22 -6.07 -7.62
C LEU A 62 -1.55 -6.40 -6.94
N ILE A 63 -2.28 -7.40 -7.46
CA ILE A 63 -3.55 -7.85 -6.88
C ILE A 63 -3.32 -8.47 -5.50
N ILE A 64 -2.29 -9.31 -5.35
CA ILE A 64 -1.96 -9.94 -4.07
C ILE A 64 -1.56 -8.88 -3.05
N ASP A 65 -0.67 -7.96 -3.41
CA ASP A 65 -0.22 -6.87 -2.53
C ASP A 65 -1.37 -5.97 -2.10
N GLY A 66 -2.28 -5.64 -3.04
CA GLY A 66 -3.51 -4.90 -2.76
C GLY A 66 -4.43 -5.64 -1.79
N ALA A 67 -4.61 -6.95 -1.97
CA ALA A 67 -5.43 -7.80 -1.11
C ALA A 67 -4.83 -7.95 0.30
N GLU A 68 -3.51 -8.09 0.42
CA GLU A 68 -2.82 -8.16 1.71
C GLU A 68 -2.92 -6.83 2.47
N THR A 69 -2.71 -5.71 1.78
CA THR A 69 -2.88 -4.37 2.35
C THR A 69 -4.30 -4.19 2.89
N LEU A 70 -5.32 -4.56 2.10
CA LEU A 70 -6.71 -4.46 2.52
C LEU A 70 -7.02 -5.33 3.74
N LYS A 71 -6.53 -6.57 3.75
CA LYS A 71 -6.68 -7.49 4.89
C LYS A 71 -6.08 -6.90 6.16
N ASN A 72 -4.91 -6.26 6.07
CA ASN A 72 -4.26 -5.63 7.21
C ASN A 72 -5.03 -4.40 7.72
N SER A 73 -5.52 -3.54 6.80
CA SER A 73 -6.37 -2.40 7.16
C SER A 73 -7.64 -2.82 7.88
N ILE A 74 -8.31 -3.90 7.42
CA ILE A 74 -9.50 -4.47 8.08
C ILE A 74 -9.15 -4.97 9.49
N ARG A 75 -8.03 -5.68 9.66
CA ARG A 75 -7.60 -6.18 10.99
C ARG A 75 -7.31 -5.02 11.95
N GLY A 76 -6.69 -3.94 11.45
CA GLY A 76 -6.48 -2.70 12.20
C GLY A 76 -7.80 -2.10 12.67
N GLY A 77 -8.73 -1.87 11.75
CA GLY A 77 -10.05 -1.31 12.07
C GLY A 77 -10.85 -2.15 13.07
N ILE A 78 -10.79 -3.48 12.98
CA ILE A 78 -11.41 -4.38 13.99
C ILE A 78 -10.71 -4.24 15.35
N GLY A 79 -9.38 -4.11 15.37
CA GLY A 79 -8.60 -3.89 16.58
C GLY A 79 -9.03 -2.60 17.30
N ASP A 80 -9.22 -1.52 16.55
CA ASP A 80 -9.68 -0.23 17.07
C ASP A 80 -11.09 -0.33 17.63
N LEU A 81 -12.01 -0.98 16.89
CA LEU A 81 -13.36 -1.27 17.37
C LEU A 81 -13.36 -2.06 18.69
N ARG A 82 -12.48 -3.06 18.84
CA ARG A 82 -12.37 -3.85 20.07
C ARG A 82 -11.87 -3.04 21.28
N ARG A 83 -10.98 -2.06 21.07
CA ARG A 83 -10.48 -1.19 22.15
C ARG A 83 -11.57 -0.26 22.69
N LEU A 84 -12.54 0.11 21.87
CA LEU A 84 -13.64 1.02 22.23
C LEU A 84 -14.76 0.36 23.05
N VAL A 85 -14.76 -0.98 23.16
CA VAL A 85 -15.79 -1.75 23.90
C VAL A 85 -15.26 -2.20 25.28
N LYS A 86 -14.03 -1.83 25.65
CA LYS A 86 -13.46 -2.03 26.99
C LYS A 86 -13.71 -0.80 27.86
#